data_AF-A0A9N9GLH0-F1
#
_entry.id   AF-A0A9N9GLH0-F1
#
_cell.length_a   1.000
_cell.length_b   1.000
_cell.length_c   1.000
_cell.angle_alpha   90.00
_cell.angle_beta   90.00
_cell.angle_gamma   90.00
#
_symmetry.space_group_name_H-M   'P 1'
#
loop_
_entity.id
_entity.type
_entity.pdbx_description
1 polymer ?
#
loop_
_entity_poly.entity_id
_entity_poly.type
_entity_poly.pdbx_seq_one_letter_code
_entity_poly.pdbx_strand_id
1 'polypeptide(L)'
;ASNIVTDVVGKGIYHARCVRSWAHDYVTTHQIPYSCRRHHAKIWSFLWDKNILLQVKSYVRKHKWNITPYILMVHMNEVILPGLGFVPSPTIHINTARNYLKELGYIYAKLRGQPKGLKQVLIERGLWPNEGLKLEGAREVM
;
A
#
# COMPACT_ATOMS: atom_id res chain seq x y z
N ALA A 1 -19.83 -31.62 18.98
CA ALA A 1 -18.38 -31.68 19.26
C ALA A 1 -17.82 -30.38 19.84
N SER A 2 -17.96 -29.21 19.20
CA SER A 2 -17.38 -27.94 19.73
C SER A 2 -17.85 -27.59 21.13
N ASN A 3 -19.13 -27.80 21.46
CA ASN A 3 -19.70 -27.46 22.77
C ASN A 3 -19.07 -28.29 23.91
N ILE A 4 -18.72 -29.56 23.66
CA ILE A 4 -18.01 -30.39 24.64
C ILE A 4 -16.61 -29.80 24.91
N VAL A 5 -15.93 -29.35 23.86
CA VAL A 5 -14.61 -28.71 23.98
C VAL A 5 -14.71 -27.34 24.67
N THR A 6 -15.79 -26.58 24.46
CA THR A 6 -15.99 -25.31 25.19
C THR A 6 -16.15 -25.54 26.68
N ASP A 7 -16.92 -26.57 27.05
CA ASP A 7 -17.20 -26.90 28.46
C ASP A 7 -15.93 -27.37 29.18
N VAL A 8 -15.09 -28.15 28.49
CA VAL A 8 -13.81 -28.63 29.03
C VAL A 8 -12.76 -27.52 29.13
N VAL A 9 -12.69 -26.62 28.14
CA VAL A 9 -11.66 -25.56 28.07
C VAL A 9 -12.08 -24.31 28.86
N GLY A 10 -13.36 -24.18 29.23
CA GLY A 10 -13.90 -22.99 29.89
C GLY A 10 -13.84 -21.73 29.02
N LYS A 11 -13.84 -21.89 27.69
CA LYS A 11 -13.74 -20.79 26.71
C LYS A 11 -14.84 -20.87 25.67
N GLY A 12 -15.15 -19.73 25.05
CA GLY A 12 -16.21 -19.64 24.04
C GLY A 12 -15.96 -20.47 22.77
N ILE A 13 -17.04 -20.69 22.00
CA ILE A 13 -17.10 -21.56 20.80
C ILE A 13 -15.97 -21.29 19.79
N TYR A 14 -15.55 -20.03 19.63
CA TYR A 14 -14.44 -19.67 18.76
C TYR A 14 -13.13 -20.40 19.12
N HIS A 15 -12.78 -20.45 20.41
CA HIS A 15 -11.57 -21.14 20.87
C HIS A 15 -11.68 -22.66 20.64
N ALA A 16 -12.85 -23.24 20.91
CA ALA A 16 -13.08 -24.66 20.63
C ALA A 16 -12.94 -24.99 19.13
N ARG A 17 -13.32 -24.07 18.23
CA ARG A 17 -13.08 -24.23 16.78
C ARG A 17 -11.59 -24.18 16.44
N CYS A 18 -10.83 -23.25 17.01
CA CYS A 18 -9.37 -23.17 16.80
C CYS A 18 -8.66 -24.44 17.27
N VAL A 19 -8.96 -24.92 18.48
CA VAL A 19 -8.36 -26.15 19.04
C VAL A 19 -8.62 -27.37 18.14
N ARG A 20 -9.85 -27.51 17.63
CA ARG A 20 -10.17 -28.60 16.70
C ARG A 20 -9.43 -28.49 15.37
N SER A 21 -9.31 -27.29 14.81
CA SER A 21 -8.53 -27.06 13.59
C SER A 21 -7.08 -27.45 13.80
N TRP A 22 -6.46 -26.99 14.89
CA TRP A 22 -5.07 -27.31 15.20
C TRP A 22 -4.84 -28.80 15.43
N ALA A 23 -5.77 -29.48 16.12
CA ALA A 23 -5.70 -30.93 16.33
C ALA A 23 -5.78 -31.69 15.01
N HIS A 24 -6.71 -31.31 14.13
CA HIS A 24 -6.83 -31.90 12.80
C HIS A 24 -5.57 -31.69 11.96
N ASP A 25 -5.06 -30.45 11.92
CA ASP A 25 -3.85 -30.10 11.18
C ASP A 25 -2.62 -30.89 11.69
N TYR A 26 -2.50 -31.05 13.01
CA TYR A 26 -1.44 -31.85 13.62
C TYR A 26 -1.57 -33.35 13.31
N VAL A 27 -2.77 -33.93 13.33
CA VAL A 27 -2.99 -35.33 12.92
C VAL A 27 -2.62 -35.55 11.45
N THR A 28 -2.88 -34.55 10.61
CA THR A 28 -2.67 -34.66 9.16
C THR A 28 -1.19 -34.47 8.79
N THR A 29 -0.53 -33.49 9.40
CA THR A 29 0.80 -33.00 8.96
C THR A 29 1.91 -33.29 9.96
N HIS A 30 1.56 -33.71 11.18
CA HIS A 30 2.47 -33.84 12.34
C HIS A 30 3.25 -32.57 12.67
N GLN A 31 2.73 -31.41 12.27
CA GLN A 31 3.33 -30.10 12.52
C GLN A 31 2.40 -29.22 13.35
N ILE A 32 2.99 -28.41 14.24
CA ILE A 32 2.24 -27.40 14.99
C ILE A 32 1.96 -26.23 14.02
N PRO A 33 0.70 -25.78 13.89
CA PRO A 33 0.37 -24.68 12.99
C PRO A 33 1.05 -23.40 13.47
N TYR A 34 1.92 -22.84 12.63
CA TYR A 34 2.55 -21.55 12.87
C TYR A 34 1.66 -20.42 12.33
N SER A 35 1.80 -19.23 12.90
CA SER A 35 0.99 -18.08 12.47
C SER A 35 1.46 -17.57 11.10
N CYS A 36 0.60 -17.62 10.09
CA CYS A 36 0.82 -16.93 8.82
C CYS A 36 0.57 -15.40 8.94
N ARG A 37 0.34 -14.85 10.13
CA ARG A 37 0.22 -13.39 10.31
C ARG A 37 1.53 -12.73 9.86
N ARG A 38 1.40 -11.69 9.03
CA ARG A 38 2.51 -10.98 8.36
C ARG A 38 3.22 -11.75 7.25
N HIS A 39 2.77 -12.95 6.87
CA HIS A 39 3.22 -13.66 5.67
C HIS A 39 2.41 -13.28 4.43
N HIS A 40 2.09 -11.99 4.25
CA HIS A 40 1.55 -11.53 2.97
C HIS A 40 2.60 -11.78 1.89
N ALA A 41 2.19 -12.41 0.77
CA ALA A 41 3.06 -12.58 -0.38
C ALA A 41 3.62 -11.20 -0.77
N LYS A 42 4.95 -11.05 -0.71
CA LYS A 42 5.58 -9.82 -1.18
C LYS A 42 5.30 -9.74 -2.67
N ILE A 43 4.50 -8.75 -3.08
CA ILE A 43 4.20 -8.51 -4.48
C ILE A 43 5.52 -8.18 -5.18
N TRP A 44 5.81 -8.90 -6.27
CA TRP A 44 7.01 -8.71 -7.06
C TRP A 44 7.01 -7.30 -7.68
N SER A 45 8.03 -6.49 -7.40
CA SER A 45 8.20 -5.16 -8.00
C SER A 45 8.93 -5.30 -9.33
N PHE A 46 8.51 -4.57 -10.38
CA PHE A 46 9.24 -4.57 -11.66
C PHE A 46 10.67 -4.04 -11.52
N LEU A 47 10.97 -3.24 -10.49
CA LEU A 47 12.32 -2.77 -10.22
C LEU A 47 13.29 -3.89 -9.77
N TRP A 48 12.79 -5.09 -9.45
CA TRP A 48 13.66 -6.23 -9.16
C TRP A 48 14.31 -6.79 -10.43
N ASP A 49 13.70 -6.55 -11.59
CA ASP A 49 14.32 -6.85 -12.88
C ASP A 49 15.41 -5.81 -13.18
N LYS A 50 16.64 -6.31 -13.39
CA LYS A 50 17.82 -5.49 -13.67
C LYS A 50 17.67 -4.69 -14.96
N ASN A 51 17.02 -5.23 -15.99
CA ASN A 51 16.84 -4.57 -17.28
C ASN A 51 15.85 -3.40 -17.15
N ILE A 52 14.72 -3.63 -16.47
CA ILE A 52 13.74 -2.58 -16.18
C ILE A 52 14.40 -1.50 -15.33
N LEU A 53 15.08 -1.89 -14.26
CA LEU A 53 15.77 -0.96 -13.37
C LEU A 53 16.80 -0.09 -14.12
N LEU A 54 17.55 -0.68 -15.04
CA LEU A 54 18.55 0.03 -15.84
C LEU A 54 17.88 1.05 -16.76
N GLN A 55 16.82 0.67 -17.48
CA GLN A 55 16.09 1.59 -18.35
C GLN A 55 15.47 2.75 -17.56
N VAL A 56 14.81 2.46 -16.44
CA VAL A 56 14.23 3.48 -15.56
C VAL A 56 15.32 4.43 -15.04
N LYS A 57 16.45 3.93 -14.56
CA LYS A 57 17.56 4.77 -14.09
C LYS A 57 18.12 5.66 -15.20
N SER A 58 18.29 5.11 -16.40
CA SER A 58 18.77 5.88 -17.56
C SER A 58 17.80 6.99 -17.95
N TYR A 59 16.50 6.69 -17.99
CA TYR A 59 15.45 7.67 -18.25
C TYR A 59 15.45 8.78 -17.18
N VAL A 60 15.50 8.38 -15.91
CA VAL A 60 15.46 9.31 -14.79
C VAL A 60 16.71 10.23 -14.78
N ARG A 61 17.89 9.70 -15.10
CA ARG A 61 19.10 10.51 -15.23
C ARG A 61 19.01 11.52 -16.37
N LYS A 62 18.40 11.15 -17.49
CA LYS A 62 18.22 12.03 -18.66
C LYS A 62 17.33 13.23 -18.34
N HIS A 63 16.24 13.02 -17.59
CA HIS A 63 15.26 14.06 -17.28
C HIS A 63 15.51 14.82 -15.95
N LYS A 64 16.55 14.44 -15.19
CA LYS A 64 17.05 15.10 -13.96
C LYS A 64 15.95 15.41 -12.93
N TRP A 65 15.51 16.68 -12.86
CA TRP A 65 14.60 17.21 -11.84
C TRP A 65 13.16 17.39 -12.33
N ASN A 66 12.92 17.26 -13.64
CA ASN A 66 11.61 17.52 -14.25
C ASN A 66 10.74 16.26 -14.35
N ILE A 67 11.04 15.24 -13.55
CA ILE A 67 10.34 13.95 -13.59
C ILE A 67 9.19 13.98 -12.62
N THR A 68 7.99 13.90 -13.17
CA THR A 68 6.78 13.64 -12.39
C THR A 68 6.46 12.15 -12.41
N PRO A 69 5.80 11.60 -11.36
CA PRO A 69 5.34 10.22 -11.37
C PRO A 69 4.48 9.87 -12.59
N TYR A 70 3.72 10.85 -13.10
CA TYR A 70 2.92 10.72 -14.31
C TYR A 70 3.80 10.48 -15.55
N ILE A 71 4.84 11.31 -15.75
CA ILE A 71 5.76 11.16 -16.89
C ILE A 71 6.45 9.79 -16.86
N LEU A 72 6.90 9.35 -15.68
CA LEU A 72 7.49 8.02 -15.54
C LEU A 72 6.50 6.90 -15.83
N MET A 73 5.25 7.03 -15.36
CA MET A 73 4.19 6.04 -15.62
C MET A 73 3.93 5.87 -17.11
N VAL A 74 3.78 6.98 -17.85
CA VAL A 74 3.58 6.98 -19.30
C VAL A 74 4.75 6.28 -19.99
N HIS A 75 5.98 6.69 -19.68
CA HIS A 75 7.18 6.10 -20.28
C HIS A 75 7.33 4.58 -20.01
N MET A 76 6.97 4.14 -18.79
CA MET A 76 6.99 2.72 -18.45
C MET A 76 6.02 1.90 -19.30
N ASN A 77 4.78 2.36 -19.42
CA ASN A 77 3.71 1.63 -20.10
C ASN A 77 3.86 1.65 -21.63
N GLU A 78 4.40 2.74 -22.18
CA GLU A 78 4.52 2.90 -23.64
C GLU A 78 5.85 2.40 -24.21
N VAL A 79 6.94 2.49 -23.44
CA VAL A 79 8.29 2.22 -23.96
C VAL A 79 8.96 1.05 -23.26
N ILE A 80 9.11 1.12 -21.93
CA ILE A 80 9.96 0.16 -21.19
C ILE A 80 9.34 -1.24 -21.19
N LEU A 81 8.07 -1.37 -20.77
CA LEU A 81 7.43 -2.68 -20.67
C LEU A 81 7.20 -3.32 -22.05
N PRO A 82 6.64 -2.61 -23.06
CA PRO A 82 6.50 -3.18 -24.39
C PRO A 82 7.86 -3.51 -25.03
N GLY A 83 8.86 -2.64 -24.87
CA GLY A 83 10.21 -2.84 -25.42
C GLY A 83 10.98 -4.02 -24.83
N LEU A 84 10.53 -4.53 -23.67
CA LEU A 84 11.10 -5.72 -23.03
C LEU A 84 10.28 -7.00 -23.27
N GLY A 85 9.24 -6.94 -24.12
CA GLY A 85 8.47 -8.11 -24.53
C GLY A 85 7.33 -8.51 -23.59
N PHE A 86 6.92 -7.66 -22.66
CA PHE A 86 5.71 -7.91 -21.85
C PHE A 86 4.46 -7.69 -22.71
N VAL A 87 3.83 -8.77 -23.18
CA VAL A 87 2.58 -8.72 -23.98
C VAL A 87 1.53 -9.68 -23.38
N PRO A 88 0.32 -9.19 -23.01
CA PRO A 88 -0.05 -7.79 -22.86
C PRO A 88 0.74 -7.13 -21.72
N SER A 89 1.17 -5.89 -21.92
CA SER A 89 1.98 -5.20 -20.92
C SER A 89 1.16 -4.92 -19.66
N PRO A 90 1.67 -5.27 -18.46
CA PRO A 90 1.00 -4.95 -17.21
C PRO A 90 0.96 -3.43 -17.04
N THR A 91 -0.22 -2.86 -16.83
CA THR A 91 -0.36 -1.42 -16.66
C THR A 91 0.14 -0.97 -15.29
N ILE A 92 1.16 -0.13 -15.29
CA ILE A 92 1.66 0.51 -14.07
C ILE A 92 0.81 1.74 -13.76
N HIS A 93 0.30 1.80 -12.53
CA HIS A 93 -0.44 2.95 -12.03
C HIS A 93 0.49 4.06 -11.52
N ILE A 94 0.01 5.30 -11.49
CA ILE A 94 0.77 6.48 -11.03
C ILE A 94 1.35 6.31 -9.61
N ASN A 95 0.66 5.57 -8.74
CA ASN A 95 1.14 5.29 -7.38
C ASN A 95 2.37 4.39 -7.38
N THR A 96 2.43 3.41 -8.29
CA THR A 96 3.57 2.53 -8.46
C THR A 96 4.77 3.30 -8.98
N ALA A 97 4.58 4.16 -9.99
CA ALA A 97 5.63 5.05 -10.48
C ALA A 97 6.15 6.01 -9.38
N ARG A 98 5.26 6.51 -8.51
CA ARG A 98 5.65 7.30 -7.33
C ARG A 98 6.52 6.50 -6.36
N ASN A 99 6.15 5.25 -6.08
CA ASN A 99 6.95 4.37 -5.21
C ASN A 99 8.32 4.08 -5.83
N TYR A 100 8.40 3.88 -7.14
CA TYR A 100 9.66 3.67 -7.85
C TYR A 100 10.59 4.87 -7.74
N LEU A 101 10.07 6.08 -7.93
CA LEU A 101 10.86 7.30 -7.71
C LEU A 101 11.37 7.40 -6.27
N LYS A 102 10.54 7.05 -5.28
CA LYS A 102 10.92 7.03 -3.87
C LYS A 102 12.03 6.00 -3.59
N GLU A 103 11.93 4.79 -4.13
CA GLU A 103 12.95 3.74 -4.02
C GLU A 103 14.28 4.16 -4.68
N LEU A 104 14.22 4.94 -5.77
CA LEU A 104 15.39 5.50 -6.45
C LEU A 104 15.97 6.76 -5.76
N GLY A 105 15.41 7.19 -4.62
CA GLY A 105 15.89 8.36 -3.87
C GLY A 105 15.31 9.71 -4.32
N TYR A 106 14.37 9.71 -5.27
CA TYR A 106 13.72 10.93 -5.75
C TYR A 106 12.51 11.24 -4.87
N ILE A 107 12.70 12.17 -3.93
CA ILE A 107 11.62 12.62 -3.05
C ILE A 107 10.97 13.86 -3.67
N TYR A 108 9.70 13.75 -4.02
CA TYR A 108 8.93 14.87 -4.55
C TYR A 108 8.71 15.93 -3.47
N ALA A 109 9.50 17.02 -3.49
CA ALA A 109 9.45 18.08 -2.49
C ALA A 109 8.10 18.82 -2.47
N LYS A 110 7.38 18.87 -3.60
CA LYS A 110 6.08 19.56 -3.76
C LYS A 110 4.99 19.07 -2.79
N LEU A 111 5.15 17.91 -2.16
CA LEU A 111 4.19 17.35 -1.19
C LEU A 111 4.68 17.34 0.27
N ARG A 112 5.89 17.85 0.55
CA ARG A 112 6.37 18.05 1.93
C ARG A 112 5.86 19.41 2.43
N GLY A 113 5.22 19.42 3.60
CA GLY A 113 4.64 20.62 4.20
C GLY A 113 3.26 21.01 3.65
N GLN A 114 2.84 20.46 2.51
CA GLN A 114 1.49 20.69 1.99
C GLN A 114 0.45 19.97 2.86
N PRO A 115 -0.70 20.62 3.13
CA PRO A 115 -1.84 19.97 3.75
C PRO A 115 -2.27 18.78 2.89
N LYS A 116 -2.68 17.67 3.52
CA LYS A 116 -3.17 16.47 2.84
C LYS A 116 -4.54 16.09 3.38
N GLY A 117 -5.35 15.48 2.52
CA GLY A 117 -6.68 14.99 2.89
C GLY A 117 -7.64 16.12 3.24
N LEU A 118 -8.42 15.95 4.31
CA LEU A 118 -9.48 16.88 4.72
C LEU A 118 -8.98 18.32 4.88
N LYS A 119 -7.77 18.51 5.40
CA LYS A 119 -7.17 19.84 5.58
C LYS A 119 -6.99 20.58 4.24
N GLN A 120 -6.58 19.88 3.19
CA GLN A 120 -6.43 20.46 1.85
C GLN A 120 -7.79 20.84 1.26
N VAL A 121 -8.78 19.94 1.39
CA VAL A 121 -10.15 20.17 0.94
C VAL A 121 -10.78 21.39 1.64
N LEU A 122 -10.52 21.55 2.93
CA LEU A 122 -11.02 22.69 3.71
C LEU A 122 -10.31 24.00 3.36
N ILE A 123 -9.01 23.96 3.03
CA ILE A 123 -8.27 25.15 2.53
C ILE A 123 -8.79 25.60 1.16
N GLU A 124 -8.98 24.67 0.22
CA GLU A 124 -9.52 24.98 -1.13
C GLU A 124 -10.93 25.59 -1.07
N ARG A 125 -11.70 25.23 -0.03
CA ARG A 125 -13.04 25.78 0.24
C ARG A 125 -13.03 27.06 1.08
N GLY A 126 -11.85 27.58 1.47
CA GLY A 126 -11.73 28.76 2.34
C GLY A 126 -12.19 28.55 3.78
N LEU A 127 -12.41 27.30 4.21
CA LEU A 127 -12.92 26.92 5.54
C LEU A 127 -11.83 26.66 6.57
N TRP A 128 -10.56 26.77 6.16
CA TRP A 128 -9.41 26.59 7.03
C TRP A 128 -8.57 27.89 7.06
N PRO A 129 -8.83 28.80 8.00
CA PRO A 129 -8.04 30.01 8.13
C PRO A 129 -6.60 29.71 8.58
N ASN A 130 -5.68 30.64 8.29
CA ASN A 130 -4.26 30.55 8.64
C ASN A 130 -4.00 30.41 10.16
N GLU A 131 -5.01 30.68 10.98
CA GLU A 131 -5.00 30.65 12.45
C GLU A 131 -5.60 29.36 13.06
N GLY A 132 -6.14 28.44 12.24
CA GLY A 132 -6.81 27.20 12.69
C GLY A 132 -8.33 27.21 12.50
N LEU A 133 -9.00 26.07 12.74
CA LEU A 133 -10.43 25.85 12.49
C LEU A 133 -11.29 26.82 13.30
N LYS A 134 -11.93 27.81 12.65
CA LYS A 134 -12.96 28.63 13.29
C LYS A 134 -14.24 27.82 13.37
N LEU A 135 -14.56 27.31 14.56
CA LEU A 135 -15.90 26.82 14.87
C LEU A 135 -16.81 28.03 15.12
N GLU A 136 -17.28 28.67 14.05
CA GLU A 136 -18.43 29.57 14.16
C GLU A 136 -19.70 28.72 14.11
N GLY A 137 -20.39 28.59 15.25
CA GLY A 137 -21.72 27.95 15.30
C GLY A 137 -21.97 26.99 16.47
N ALA A 138 -21.51 27.29 17.69
CA ALA A 138 -21.92 26.54 18.89
C ALA A 138 -22.37 27.46 20.05
N ARG A 139 -22.99 28.59 19.72
CA ARG A 139 -23.75 29.40 20.68
C ARG A 139 -24.99 29.92 20.00
N GLU A 140 -26.10 29.20 20.21
CA GLU A 140 -27.45 29.72 20.47
C GLU A 140 -28.46 28.61 20.25
N VAL A 141 -28.67 27.80 21.28
CA VAL A 141 -30.01 27.31 21.65
C VAL A 141 -30.03 27.31 23.18
N MET A 142 -30.47 28.44 23.76
CA MET A 142 -31.16 28.48 25.04
C MET A 142 -32.65 28.39 24.75
#